data_AF-A0A6V8MMF4-F1
#
_entry.id   AF-A0A6V8MMF4-F1
#
_cell.length_a   1.000
_cell.length_b   1.000
_cell.length_c   1.000
_cell.angle_alpha   90.00
_cell.angle_beta   90.00
_cell.angle_gamma   90.00
#
_symmetry.space_group_name_H-M   'P 1'
#
loop_
_entity.id
_entity.type
_entity.pdbx_description
1 polymer ?
#
loop_
_entity_poly.entity_id
_entity_poly.type
_entity_poly.pdbx_seq_one_letter_code
_entity_poly.pdbx_strand_id
1 'polypeptide(L)'
;MKTEIKHLARHVLALALVALFAGVGSVFAAELPIREDTGKTLQEMPVLTGSQWQMLQPDAKIAFIWGIGHVVTVEENVIQKHPELKRVGFTAKLAEGLKGVSMDAIIQKVDGFYRDHPEDGDLPVLGVIWAQLVRPNLKAGIADRPFASSTEP
;
A
#
# COMPACT_ATOMS: atom_id res chain seq x y z
N MET A 1 -17.22 -19.60 63.52
CA MET A 1 -15.80 -19.24 63.32
C MET A 1 -15.14 -19.92 62.11
N LYS A 2 -15.46 -21.16 61.73
CA LYS A 2 -14.89 -21.83 60.52
C LYS A 2 -15.42 -21.32 59.17
N THR A 3 -16.62 -20.74 59.13
CA THR A 3 -17.29 -20.27 57.90
C THR A 3 -16.74 -18.91 57.44
N GLU A 4 -16.44 -18.02 58.39
CA GLU A 4 -15.86 -16.68 58.13
C GLU A 4 -14.46 -16.75 57.49
N ILE A 5 -13.63 -17.71 57.91
CA ILE A 5 -12.25 -17.87 57.41
C ILE A 5 -12.24 -18.35 55.94
N LYS A 6 -13.23 -19.15 55.52
CA LYS A 6 -13.38 -19.60 54.12
C LYS A 6 -13.79 -18.48 53.18
N HIS A 7 -14.63 -17.55 53.65
CA HIS A 7 -15.01 -16.39 52.86
C HIS A 7 -13.85 -15.40 52.73
N LEU A 8 -13.07 -15.17 53.79
CA LEU A 8 -11.90 -14.31 53.74
C LEU A 8 -10.80 -14.86 52.79
N ALA A 9 -10.54 -16.18 52.81
CA ALA A 9 -9.57 -16.82 51.94
C ALA A 9 -9.97 -16.80 50.44
N ARG A 10 -11.27 -16.90 50.12
CA ARG A 10 -11.77 -16.78 48.73
C ARG A 10 -11.63 -15.38 48.15
N HIS A 11 -11.70 -14.34 48.98
CA HIS A 11 -11.60 -12.96 48.51
C HIS A 11 -10.15 -12.49 48.38
N VAL A 12 -9.25 -12.99 49.25
CA VAL A 12 -7.80 -12.73 49.12
C VAL A 12 -7.20 -13.40 47.87
N LEU A 13 -7.68 -14.59 47.49
CA LEU A 13 -7.23 -15.25 46.26
C LEU A 13 -7.77 -14.57 44.97
N ALA A 14 -8.96 -13.96 45.04
CA ALA A 14 -9.54 -13.25 43.90
C ALA A 14 -8.87 -11.88 43.64
N LEU A 15 -8.32 -11.23 44.68
CA LEU A 15 -7.60 -9.95 44.52
C LEU A 15 -6.15 -10.13 44.04
N ALA A 16 -5.54 -11.30 44.21
CA ALA A 16 -4.17 -11.56 43.75
C ALA A 16 -4.06 -11.92 42.25
N LEU A 17 -5.18 -12.16 41.55
CA LEU A 17 -5.18 -12.59 40.15
C LEU A 17 -5.38 -11.45 39.12
N VAL A 18 -5.66 -10.22 39.57
CA VAL A 18 -5.82 -9.05 38.68
C VAL A 18 -4.50 -8.29 38.48
N ALA A 19 -3.44 -8.63 39.20
CA ALA A 19 -2.16 -7.92 39.17
C ALA A 19 -1.11 -8.49 38.19
N LEU A 20 -1.48 -9.26 37.16
CA LEU A 20 -0.51 -9.89 36.25
C LEU A 20 -0.68 -9.59 34.74
N PHE A 21 -1.42 -8.54 34.36
CA PHE A 21 -1.49 -8.08 32.97
C PHE A 21 -1.01 -6.62 32.78
N ALA A 22 -0.12 -6.15 33.66
CA ALA A 22 0.64 -4.91 33.44
C ALA A 22 1.94 -5.23 32.68
N GLY A 23 1.83 -5.61 31.41
CA GLY A 23 3.02 -6.05 30.65
C GLY A 23 2.78 -6.40 29.20
N VAL A 24 1.79 -5.80 28.52
CA VAL A 24 1.82 -5.72 27.06
C VAL A 24 2.27 -4.30 26.77
N GLY A 25 3.57 -4.16 26.45
CA GLY A 25 4.14 -2.89 26.07
C GLY A 25 3.30 -2.26 24.98
N SER A 26 2.90 -1.01 25.20
CA SER A 26 2.41 -0.15 24.13
C SER A 26 3.49 -0.13 23.05
N VAL A 27 3.29 -0.90 21.99
CA VAL A 27 3.95 -0.63 20.72
C VAL A 27 3.41 0.72 20.31
N PHE A 28 4.18 1.78 20.58
CA PHE A 28 3.92 3.06 19.96
C PHE A 28 4.15 2.84 18.46
N ALA A 29 3.06 2.60 17.74
CA ALA A 29 3.00 2.94 16.33
C ALA A 29 3.36 4.42 16.28
N ALA A 30 4.53 4.75 15.75
CA ALA A 30 4.78 6.10 15.28
C ALA A 30 3.84 6.29 14.09
N GLU A 31 2.60 6.64 14.40
CA GLU A 31 1.59 7.02 13.45
C GLU A 31 2.10 8.31 12.85
N LEU A 32 2.55 8.24 11.59
CA LEU A 32 2.75 9.43 10.79
C LEU A 32 1.46 10.26 10.91
N PRO A 33 1.52 11.58 11.12
CA PRO A 33 0.31 12.39 11.20
C PRO A 33 -0.32 12.46 9.81
N ILE A 34 -1.03 11.40 9.43
CA ILE A 34 -2.07 11.47 8.43
C ILE A 34 -3.16 12.27 9.14
N ARG A 35 -3.25 13.55 8.79
CA ARG A 35 -4.37 14.38 9.22
C ARG A 35 -5.62 13.79 8.57
N GLU A 36 -6.33 12.94 9.32
CA GLU A 36 -7.59 12.34 8.87
C GLU A 36 -8.67 13.43 8.86
N ASP A 37 -8.68 14.26 7.83
CA ASP A 37 -9.86 15.07 7.50
C ASP A 37 -10.84 14.17 6.76
N THR A 38 -11.56 13.33 7.54
CA THR A 38 -12.72 12.56 7.07
C THR A 38 -13.95 13.42 6.87
N GLY A 39 -13.76 14.74 6.65
CA GLY A 39 -14.80 15.65 6.21
C GLY A 39 -15.54 15.05 5.01
N LYS A 40 -16.85 15.31 4.93
CA LYS A 40 -17.80 14.80 3.93
C LYS A 40 -17.46 15.11 2.46
N THR A 41 -16.28 15.67 2.20
CA THR A 41 -15.79 16.12 0.90
C THR A 41 -14.61 15.25 0.49
N LEU A 42 -14.70 14.65 -0.69
CA LEU A 42 -13.56 13.96 -1.29
C LEU A 42 -12.42 14.96 -1.49
N GLN A 43 -11.33 14.79 -0.74
CA GLN A 43 -10.12 15.57 -0.95
C GLN A 43 -9.31 14.97 -2.09
N GLU A 44 -8.60 15.83 -2.83
CA GLU A 44 -7.58 15.36 -3.77
C GLU A 44 -6.54 14.56 -3.01
N MET A 45 -6.30 13.33 -3.44
CA MET A 45 -5.29 12.48 -2.81
C MET A 45 -3.90 12.98 -3.23
N PRO A 46 -3.00 13.23 -2.26
CA PRO A 46 -1.65 13.63 -2.59
C PRO A 46 -0.93 12.52 -3.38
N VAL A 47 -0.02 12.93 -4.27
CA VAL A 47 0.84 11.99 -4.98
C VAL A 47 1.80 11.35 -3.99
N LEU A 48 1.78 10.02 -3.89
CA LEU A 48 2.71 9.28 -3.03
C LEU A 48 4.13 9.33 -3.60
N THR A 49 5.06 9.92 -2.85
CA THR A 49 6.47 10.04 -3.21
C THR A 49 7.31 8.89 -2.63
N GLY A 50 8.55 8.75 -3.11
CA GLY A 50 9.53 7.81 -2.57
C GLY A 50 9.87 8.03 -1.10
N SER A 51 10.03 9.28 -0.69
CA SER A 51 10.33 9.65 0.70
C SER A 51 9.21 9.20 1.65
N GLN A 52 7.96 9.37 1.25
CA GLN A 52 6.80 8.87 1.99
C GLN A 52 6.73 7.33 1.95
N TRP A 53 6.96 6.73 0.78
CA TRP A 53 6.96 5.29 0.61
C TRP A 53 7.94 4.56 1.53
N GLN A 54 9.16 5.09 1.67
CA GLN A 54 10.17 4.50 2.55
C GLN A 54 9.76 4.52 4.04
N MET A 55 8.83 5.39 4.43
CA MET A 55 8.29 5.47 5.79
C MET A 55 7.04 4.59 5.99
N LEU A 56 6.45 4.05 4.92
CA LEU A 56 5.25 3.22 5.03
C LEU A 56 5.54 1.87 5.64
N GLN A 57 4.62 1.42 6.49
CA GLN A 57 4.61 0.05 6.98
C GLN A 57 4.32 -0.95 5.85
N PRO A 58 4.77 -2.21 5.97
CA PRO A 58 4.57 -3.22 4.92
C PRO A 58 3.11 -3.34 4.46
N ASP A 59 2.16 -3.37 5.38
CA ASP A 59 0.74 -3.51 5.05
C ASP A 59 0.18 -2.31 4.27
N ALA A 60 0.69 -1.10 4.53
CA ALA A 60 0.30 0.09 3.77
C ALA A 60 0.83 0.06 2.34
N LYS A 61 2.04 -0.47 2.13
CA LYS A 61 2.60 -0.71 0.79
C LYS A 61 1.75 -1.75 0.03
N ILE A 62 1.38 -2.86 0.69
CA ILE A 62 0.50 -3.88 0.13
C ILE A 62 -0.85 -3.26 -0.25
N ALA A 63 -1.47 -2.48 0.65
CA ALA A 63 -2.75 -1.84 0.40
C ALA A 63 -2.70 -0.88 -0.80
N PHE A 64 -1.62 -0.12 -0.96
CA PHE A 64 -1.43 0.77 -2.11
C PHE A 64 -1.34 -0.01 -3.43
N ILE A 65 -0.51 -1.07 -3.48
CA ILE A 65 -0.39 -1.91 -4.68
C ILE A 65 -1.69 -2.66 -4.98
N TRP A 66 -2.37 -3.15 -3.96
CA TRP A 66 -3.69 -3.78 -4.10
C TRP A 66 -4.73 -2.78 -4.64
N GLY A 67 -4.73 -1.54 -4.17
CA GLY A 67 -5.59 -0.47 -4.68
C GLY A 67 -5.35 -0.16 -6.16
N ILE A 68 -4.10 -0.15 -6.62
CA ILE A 68 -3.77 -0.05 -8.05
C ILE A 68 -4.40 -1.21 -8.85
N GLY A 69 -4.23 -2.44 -8.37
CA GLY A 69 -4.83 -3.63 -8.99
C GLY A 69 -6.36 -3.58 -9.00
N HIS A 70 -6.97 -2.97 -7.97
CA HIS A 70 -8.41 -2.77 -7.91
C HIS A 70 -8.92 -1.80 -8.97
N VAL A 71 -8.21 -0.69 -9.22
CA VAL A 71 -8.56 0.26 -10.31
C VAL A 71 -8.57 -0.45 -11.68
N VAL A 72 -7.55 -1.26 -11.96
CA VAL A 72 -7.49 -2.08 -13.19
C VAL A 72 -8.69 -3.03 -13.26
N THR A 73 -8.98 -3.73 -12.17
CA THR A 73 -10.10 -4.68 -12.10
C THR A 73 -11.44 -4.01 -12.33
N VAL A 74 -11.67 -2.83 -11.73
CA VAL A 74 -12.89 -2.04 -11.92
C VAL A 74 -13.05 -1.64 -13.37
N GLU A 75 -11.99 -1.15 -14.02
CA GLU A 75 -12.05 -0.76 -15.43
C GLU A 75 -12.36 -1.95 -16.34
N GLU A 76 -11.70 -3.10 -16.14
CA GLU A 76 -11.98 -4.32 -16.91
C GLU A 76 -13.44 -4.77 -16.76
N ASN A 77 -13.98 -4.75 -15.54
CA ASN A 77 -15.37 -5.10 -15.28
C ASN A 77 -16.36 -4.12 -15.94
N VAL A 78 -16.04 -2.82 -15.97
CA VAL A 78 -16.84 -1.82 -16.68
C VAL A 78 -16.80 -2.06 -18.18
N ILE A 79 -15.61 -2.26 -18.76
CA ILE A 79 -15.43 -2.52 -20.20
C ILE A 79 -16.15 -3.79 -20.64
N GLN A 80 -16.17 -4.85 -19.82
CA GLN A 80 -16.92 -6.08 -20.13
C GLN A 80 -18.42 -5.83 -20.32
N LYS A 81 -19.00 -4.88 -19.57
CA LYS A 81 -20.42 -4.50 -19.66
C LYS A 81 -20.67 -3.41 -20.71
N HIS A 82 -19.66 -2.60 -20.97
CA HIS A 82 -19.69 -1.44 -21.85
C HIS A 82 -18.47 -1.44 -22.80
N PRO A 83 -18.43 -2.33 -23.81
CA PRO A 83 -17.28 -2.47 -24.70
C PRO A 83 -16.91 -1.19 -25.46
N GLU A 84 -17.88 -0.29 -25.69
CA GLU A 84 -17.72 1.02 -26.30
C GLU A 84 -16.81 1.97 -25.49
N LEU A 85 -16.62 1.70 -24.20
CA LEU A 85 -15.72 2.48 -23.33
C LEU A 85 -14.27 2.01 -23.40
N LYS A 86 -13.98 0.92 -24.13
CA LYS A 86 -12.63 0.36 -24.24
C LYS A 86 -11.66 1.40 -24.82
N ARG A 87 -10.59 1.67 -24.09
CA ARG A 87 -9.49 2.54 -24.52
C ARG A 87 -8.15 1.87 -24.22
N VAL A 88 -7.19 1.99 -25.13
CA VAL A 88 -5.80 1.55 -24.88
C VAL A 88 -5.07 2.66 -24.13
N GLY A 89 -5.43 2.82 -22.86
CA GLY A 89 -4.93 3.87 -21.97
C GLY A 89 -3.86 3.39 -20.98
N PHE A 90 -3.59 4.25 -19.99
CA PHE A 90 -2.59 3.99 -18.94
C PHE A 90 -2.87 2.70 -18.16
N THR A 91 -4.10 2.51 -17.69
CA THR A 91 -4.57 1.35 -16.91
C THR A 91 -4.48 0.04 -17.69
N ALA A 92 -4.85 0.03 -18.97
CA ALA A 92 -4.66 -1.13 -19.85
C ALA A 92 -3.16 -1.53 -19.97
N LYS A 93 -2.27 -0.54 -20.02
CA LYS A 93 -0.81 -0.76 -20.07
C LYS A 93 -0.24 -1.15 -18.72
N LEU A 94 -0.79 -0.64 -17.62
CA LEU A 94 -0.47 -1.07 -16.28
C LEU A 94 -0.80 -2.56 -16.09
N ALA A 95 -1.98 -2.99 -16.54
CA ALA A 95 -2.41 -4.38 -16.53
C ALA A 95 -1.48 -5.29 -17.37
N GLU A 96 -1.11 -4.83 -18.58
CA GLU A 96 -0.18 -5.55 -19.46
C GLU A 96 1.21 -5.71 -18.81
N GLY A 97 1.80 -4.63 -18.32
CA GLY A 97 3.18 -4.62 -17.83
C GLY A 97 3.38 -5.21 -16.43
N LEU A 98 2.33 -5.27 -15.60
CA LEU A 98 2.37 -5.93 -14.28
C LEU A 98 1.84 -7.37 -14.30
N LYS A 99 1.44 -7.89 -15.47
CA LYS A 99 0.87 -9.24 -15.57
C LYS A 99 1.83 -10.30 -15.02
N GLY A 100 1.38 -11.00 -13.99
CA GLY A 100 2.15 -12.09 -13.35
C GLY A 100 3.24 -11.63 -12.38
N VAL A 101 3.40 -10.32 -12.15
CA VAL A 101 4.29 -9.78 -11.11
C VAL A 101 3.57 -9.83 -9.77
N SER A 102 4.18 -10.43 -8.74
CA SER A 102 3.60 -10.45 -7.39
C SER A 102 3.68 -9.07 -6.71
N MET A 103 2.77 -8.79 -5.78
CA MET A 103 2.81 -7.55 -4.99
C MET A 103 4.13 -7.39 -4.25
N ASP A 104 4.66 -8.49 -3.67
CA ASP A 104 5.96 -8.48 -3.00
C ASP A 104 7.10 -8.12 -3.95
N ALA A 105 7.10 -8.62 -5.19
CA ALA A 105 8.13 -8.30 -6.17
C ALA A 105 8.05 -6.82 -6.58
N ILE A 106 6.84 -6.26 -6.69
CA ILE A 106 6.64 -4.83 -6.95
C ILE A 106 7.23 -4.02 -5.79
N ILE A 107 6.87 -4.36 -4.55
CA ILE A 107 7.34 -3.67 -3.34
C ILE A 107 8.86 -3.72 -3.25
N GLN A 108 9.47 -4.91 -3.39
CA GLN A 108 10.92 -5.08 -3.34
C GLN A 108 11.65 -4.25 -4.41
N LYS A 109 11.09 -4.17 -5.63
CA LYS A 109 11.68 -3.37 -6.71
C LYS A 109 11.63 -1.88 -6.40
N VAL A 110 10.52 -1.38 -5.88
CA VAL A 110 10.35 0.03 -5.50
C VAL A 110 11.20 0.38 -4.27
N ASP A 111 11.22 -0.47 -3.26
CA ASP A 111 12.09 -0.32 -2.08
C ASP A 111 13.55 -0.29 -2.48
N GLY A 112 13.94 -1.17 -3.41
CA GLY A 112 15.28 -1.19 -3.96
C GLY A 112 15.65 0.10 -4.66
N PHE A 113 14.79 0.59 -5.56
CA PHE A 113 15.02 1.82 -6.29
C PHE A 113 15.31 3.01 -5.36
N TYR A 114 14.44 3.29 -4.38
CA TYR A 114 14.62 4.46 -3.51
C TYR A 114 15.73 4.29 -2.47
N ARG A 115 16.08 3.06 -2.10
CA ARG A 115 17.26 2.80 -1.26
C ARG A 115 18.55 3.09 -2.04
N ASP A 116 18.59 2.69 -3.30
CA ASP A 116 19.77 2.81 -4.14
C ASP A 116 19.90 4.23 -4.77
N HIS A 117 18.80 5.00 -4.79
CA HIS A 117 18.70 6.39 -5.26
C HIS A 117 18.01 7.32 -4.23
N PRO A 118 18.62 7.60 -3.06
CA PRO A 118 18.00 8.43 -2.03
C PRO A 118 17.65 9.86 -2.48
N GLU A 119 18.39 10.40 -3.44
CA GLU A 119 18.17 11.71 -4.07
C GLU A 119 16.85 11.78 -4.86
N ASP A 120 16.34 10.64 -5.32
CA ASP A 120 15.10 10.53 -6.10
C ASP A 120 13.85 10.39 -5.21
N GLY A 121 13.96 10.68 -3.91
CA GLY A 121 12.87 10.57 -2.95
C GLY A 121 11.60 11.36 -3.29
N ASP A 122 11.71 12.41 -4.11
CA ASP A 122 10.56 13.21 -4.56
C ASP A 122 9.84 12.62 -5.79
N LEU A 123 10.41 11.58 -6.42
CA LEU A 123 9.75 10.94 -7.54
C LEU A 123 8.44 10.24 -7.09
N PRO A 124 7.38 10.27 -7.92
CA PRO A 124 6.15 9.54 -7.63
C PRO A 124 6.39 8.02 -7.65
N VAL A 125 5.88 7.31 -6.64
CA VAL A 125 5.93 5.84 -6.57
C VAL A 125 5.35 5.18 -7.82
N LEU A 126 4.20 5.65 -8.30
CA LEU A 126 3.60 5.10 -9.52
C LEU A 126 4.46 5.36 -10.77
N GLY A 127 5.22 6.46 -10.78
CA GLY A 127 6.20 6.75 -11.82
C GLY A 127 7.38 5.77 -11.80
N VAL A 128 7.87 5.43 -10.61
CA VAL A 128 8.91 4.39 -10.44
C VAL A 128 8.39 3.02 -10.82
N ILE A 129 7.18 2.63 -10.39
CA ILE A 129 6.53 1.38 -10.85
C ILE A 129 6.46 1.36 -12.38
N TRP A 130 6.05 2.48 -12.99
CA TRP A 130 6.00 2.59 -14.44
C TRP A 130 7.36 2.37 -15.10
N ALA A 131 8.40 3.07 -14.64
CA ALA A 131 9.72 3.01 -15.24
C ALA A 131 10.43 1.66 -15.01
N GLN A 132 10.31 1.10 -13.80
CA GLN A 132 11.08 -0.06 -13.36
C GLN A 132 10.43 -1.40 -13.67
N LEU A 133 9.10 -1.44 -13.79
CA LEU A 133 8.33 -2.70 -13.93
C LEU A 133 7.46 -2.70 -15.17
N VAL A 134 6.66 -1.65 -15.38
CA VAL A 134 5.66 -1.64 -16.46
C VAL A 134 6.33 -1.49 -17.82
N ARG A 135 7.02 -0.37 -18.05
CA ARG A 135 7.63 -0.02 -19.34
C ARG A 135 8.54 -1.13 -19.88
N PRO A 136 9.43 -1.77 -19.08
CA PRO A 136 10.28 -2.85 -19.58
C PRO A 136 9.51 -4.10 -20.02
N ASN A 137 8.30 -4.32 -19.51
CA ASN A 137 7.47 -5.49 -19.80
C ASN A 137 6.45 -5.24 -20.93
N LEU A 138 6.33 -4.01 -21.42
CA LEU A 138 5.38 -3.65 -22.48
C LEU A 138 5.93 -3.98 -23.87
N LYS A 139 5.08 -4.57 -24.71
CA LYS A 139 5.43 -4.89 -26.11
C LYS A 139 5.20 -3.72 -27.08
N ALA A 140 4.36 -2.76 -26.69
CA ALA A 140 4.02 -1.55 -27.44
C ALA A 140 3.64 -0.41 -26.48
N GLY A 141 3.80 0.85 -26.93
CA GLY A 141 3.55 2.05 -26.13
C GLY A 141 2.07 2.35 -25.84
N ILE A 142 1.77 3.55 -25.32
CA ILE A 142 0.42 3.95 -24.86
C ILE A 142 -0.37 4.55 -26.03
N ALA A 143 -1.65 4.19 -26.17
CA ALA A 143 -2.57 4.82 -27.13
C ALA A 143 -2.01 4.88 -28.57
N ASP A 144 -1.50 3.73 -29.05
CA ASP A 144 -0.89 3.56 -30.39
C ASP A 144 0.33 4.45 -30.67
N ARG A 145 0.87 5.13 -29.65
CA ARG A 145 2.14 5.85 -29.74
C ARG A 145 3.27 4.90 -29.33
N PRO A 146 4.34 4.77 -30.13
CA PRO A 146 5.55 4.11 -29.68
C PRO A 146 6.10 4.78 -28.42
N PHE A 147 6.83 4.02 -27.59
CA PHE A 147 7.75 4.68 -26.66
C PHE A 147 8.73 5.50 -27.49
N ALA A 148 9.03 6.74 -27.10
CA ALA A 148 10.09 7.52 -27.73
C ALA A 148 11.32 6.60 -27.84
N SER A 149 11.79 6.40 -29.07
CA SER A 149 12.93 5.52 -29.33
C SER A 149 14.07 5.97 -28.44
N SER A 150 14.75 5.03 -27.79
CA SER A 150 15.96 5.23 -26.99
C SER A 150 17.18 5.61 -27.87
N THR A 151 16.93 6.43 -28.88
CA THR A 151 17.88 7.03 -29.81
C THR A 151 17.46 8.48 -30.02
N GLU A 152 17.76 9.32 -29.03
CA GLU A 152 18.28 10.65 -29.31
C GLU A 152 19.52 10.86 -28.43
N PRO A 153 20.56 11.53 -28.96
CA PRO A 153 21.93 11.56 -28.45
C PRO A 153 22.10 12.33 -27.13
#